data_AF-A0A3P3VVQ7-F1
#
_entry.id   AF-A0A3P3VVQ7-F1
#
_cell.length_a   1.000
_cell.length_b   1.000
_cell.length_c   1.000
_cell.angle_alpha   90.00
_cell.angle_beta   90.00
_cell.angle_gamma   90.00
#
_symmetry.space_group_name_H-M   'P 1'
#
loop_
_entity.id
_entity.type
_entity.pdbx_description
1 polymer ?
#
loop_
_entity_poly.entity_id
_entity_poly.type
_entity_poly.pdbx_seq_one_letter_code
_entity_poly.pdbx_strand_id
1 'polypeptide(L)'
;MRLQAAPTAEKKSQEKLIQDLLNSDLHLRSKKELIEKFIQKNLPLIENPDDVIEAFENFVEEERKEAIQEISKEEALDQDKLEHVIGEYLFTDKQPLREDIVALMIQKPSLKERSTKIERVTHKIYDFVNTFISGFAR
;
A
#
# COMPACT_ATOMS: atom_id res chain seq x y z
N MET A 1 23.58 37.33 3.57
CA MET A 1 22.19 37.80 3.43
C MET A 1 21.25 36.63 3.71
N ARG A 2 20.15 36.91 4.40
CA ARG A 2 19.15 35.97 4.88
C ARG A 2 18.05 35.75 3.85
N LEU A 3 17.46 34.55 3.92
CA LEU A 3 16.11 34.12 3.52
C LEU A 3 15.91 33.64 2.07
N GLN A 4 16.09 32.32 1.96
CA GLN A 4 15.47 31.40 1.01
C GLN A 4 13.98 31.74 0.82
N ALA A 5 13.63 32.37 -0.31
CA ALA A 5 12.24 32.68 -0.67
C ALA A 5 11.87 32.19 -2.08
N ALA A 6 12.58 31.17 -2.58
CA ALA A 6 12.21 30.41 -3.77
C ALA A 6 11.50 29.05 -3.55
N PRO A 7 11.33 28.46 -2.33
CA PRO A 7 10.96 27.05 -2.23
C PRO A 7 9.48 26.76 -2.48
N THR A 8 8.57 27.74 -2.41
CA THR A 8 7.12 27.46 -2.40
C THR A 8 6.49 27.38 -3.79
N ALA A 9 7.00 28.14 -4.76
CA ALA A 9 6.43 28.16 -6.11
C ALA A 9 6.89 26.96 -6.95
N GLU A 10 8.16 26.56 -6.82
CA GLU A 10 8.71 25.36 -7.46
C GLU A 10 8.09 24.08 -6.88
N LYS A 11 7.96 24.00 -5.55
CA LYS A 11 7.31 22.88 -4.86
C LYS A 11 5.84 22.70 -5.24
N LYS A 12 5.08 23.80 -5.33
CA LYS A 12 3.69 23.75 -5.81
C LYS A 12 3.59 23.34 -7.29
N SER A 13 4.61 23.65 -8.08
CA SER A 13 4.68 23.26 -9.50
C SER A 13 5.05 21.78 -9.65
N GLN A 14 5.92 21.26 -8.79
CA GLN A 14 6.27 19.84 -8.69
C GLN A 14 5.10 19.00 -8.16
N GLU A 15 4.41 19.45 -7.11
CA GLU A 15 3.15 18.86 -6.64
C GLU A 15 2.14 18.74 -7.77
N LYS A 16 1.99 19.80 -8.57
CA LYS A 16 1.05 19.83 -9.69
C LYS A 16 1.48 18.90 -10.83
N LEU A 17 2.76 18.84 -11.16
CA LEU A 17 3.32 17.90 -12.16
C LEU A 17 3.11 16.45 -11.74
N ILE A 18 3.37 16.14 -10.46
CA ILE A 18 3.11 14.83 -9.87
C ILE A 18 1.61 14.54 -9.97
N GLN A 19 0.74 15.43 -9.48
CA GLN A 19 -0.72 15.28 -9.58
C GLN A 19 -1.23 15.07 -11.02
N ASP A 20 -0.70 15.81 -11.99
CA ASP A 20 -1.11 15.69 -13.39
C ASP A 20 -0.64 14.36 -14.02
N LEU A 21 0.55 13.87 -13.65
CA LEU A 21 1.03 12.52 -14.02
C LEU A 21 0.17 11.41 -13.42
N LEU A 22 -0.27 11.56 -12.17
CA LEU A 22 -1.06 10.55 -11.46
C LEU A 22 -2.51 10.50 -11.95
N ASN A 23 -3.05 11.63 -12.38
CA ASN A 23 -4.40 11.69 -12.94
C ASN A 23 -4.47 11.20 -14.40
N SER A 24 -3.35 11.19 -15.12
CA SER A 24 -3.28 10.75 -16.51
C SER A 24 -3.04 9.24 -16.68
N ASP A 25 -2.50 8.56 -15.66
CA ASP A 25 -2.35 7.11 -15.66
C ASP A 25 -3.47 6.39 -14.91
N LEU A 26 -4.17 5.48 -15.61
CA LEU A 26 -5.18 4.58 -15.05
C LEU A 26 -4.64 3.76 -13.86
N HIS A 27 -3.35 3.41 -13.89
CA HIS A 27 -2.68 2.61 -12.86
C HIS A 27 -2.36 3.39 -11.58
N LEU A 28 -2.32 4.72 -11.66
CA LEU A 28 -2.04 5.59 -10.51
C LEU A 28 -3.32 5.94 -9.73
N ARG A 29 -4.51 5.68 -10.30
CA ARG A 29 -5.80 5.86 -9.60
C ARG A 29 -5.96 4.97 -8.37
N SER A 30 -5.51 3.71 -8.41
CA SER A 30 -5.53 2.79 -7.27
C SER A 30 -4.56 3.24 -6.16
N LYS A 31 -3.56 4.03 -6.51
CA LYS A 31 -2.53 4.56 -5.61
C LYS A 31 -2.81 5.99 -5.14
N LYS A 32 -3.94 6.59 -5.55
CA LYS A 32 -4.27 8.00 -5.28
C LYS A 32 -4.09 8.36 -3.80
N GLU A 33 -4.59 7.52 -2.90
CA GLU A 33 -4.47 7.75 -1.45
C GLU A 33 -3.01 7.71 -0.98
N LEU A 34 -2.20 6.77 -1.46
CA LEU A 34 -0.77 6.70 -1.16
C LEU A 34 -0.07 7.97 -1.63
N ILE A 35 -0.42 8.46 -2.81
CA ILE A 35 0.25 9.64 -3.34
C ILE A 35 -0.20 10.91 -2.62
N GLU A 36 -1.48 11.04 -2.29
CA GLU A 36 -1.95 12.15 -1.45
C GLU A 36 -1.27 12.16 -0.09
N LYS A 37 -1.12 10.99 0.56
CA LYS A 37 -0.34 10.85 1.80
C LYS A 37 1.12 11.24 1.60
N PHE A 38 1.77 10.81 0.52
CA PHE A 38 3.15 11.15 0.21
C PHE A 38 3.34 12.66 0.03
N ILE A 39 2.47 13.30 -0.76
CA ILE A 39 2.52 14.74 -1.02
C ILE A 39 2.33 15.55 0.26
N GLN A 40 1.45 15.10 1.17
CA GLN A 40 1.18 15.84 2.40
C GLN A 40 2.28 15.65 3.45
N LYS A 41 2.85 14.45 3.56
CA LYS A 41 3.74 14.08 4.68
C LYS A 41 5.22 14.04 4.32
N ASN A 42 5.56 13.60 3.11
CA ASN A 42 6.94 13.26 2.73
C ASN A 42 7.52 14.27 1.73
N LEU A 43 6.77 14.65 0.69
CA LEU A 43 7.21 15.66 -0.28
C LEU A 43 7.65 16.97 0.38
N PRO A 44 7.08 17.42 1.53
CA PRO A 44 7.54 18.62 2.17
C PRO A 44 8.95 18.56 2.73
N LEU A 45 9.45 17.35 2.99
CA LEU A 45 10.74 17.05 3.58
C LEU A 45 11.86 16.85 2.54
N ILE A 46 11.49 16.77 1.25
CA ILE A 46 12.44 16.54 0.16
C ILE A 46 13.02 17.88 -0.29
N GLU A 47 14.34 17.99 -0.26
CA GLU A 47 15.06 19.19 -0.67
C GLU A 47 15.45 19.17 -2.15
N ASN A 48 15.82 17.99 -2.67
CA ASN A 48 16.24 17.79 -4.04
C ASN A 48 15.12 17.14 -4.88
N PRO A 49 14.66 17.77 -5.98
CA PRO A 49 13.62 17.20 -6.83
C PRO A 49 13.98 15.83 -7.44
N ASP A 50 15.28 15.56 -7.64
CA ASP A 50 15.74 14.28 -8.19
C ASP A 50 15.51 13.11 -7.22
N ASP A 51 15.38 13.39 -5.91
CA ASP A 51 15.20 12.37 -4.86
C ASP A 51 13.72 11.98 -4.69
N VAL A 52 12.80 12.68 -5.36
CA VAL A 52 11.34 12.49 -5.17
C VAL A 52 10.88 11.09 -5.53
N ILE A 53 11.43 10.49 -6.59
CA ILE A 53 11.05 9.16 -7.05
C ILE A 53 11.51 8.10 -6.05
N GLU A 54 12.79 8.12 -5.64
CA GLU A 54 13.33 7.21 -4.64
C GLU A 54 12.59 7.34 -3.29
N ALA A 55 12.30 8.57 -2.87
CA ALA A 55 11.55 8.82 -1.64
C ALA A 55 10.11 8.27 -1.72
N PHE A 56 9.46 8.36 -2.89
CA PHE A 56 8.13 7.80 -3.08
C PHE A 56 8.14 6.27 -3.06
N GLU A 57 9.10 5.63 -3.74
CA GLU A 57 9.26 4.17 -3.70
C GLU A 57 9.49 3.66 -2.27
N ASN A 58 10.38 4.32 -1.53
CA ASN A 58 10.62 4.00 -0.11
C ASN A 58 9.36 4.20 0.74
N PHE A 59 8.61 5.29 0.52
CA PHE A 59 7.35 5.53 1.22
C PHE A 59 6.31 4.44 0.93
N VAL A 60 6.17 4.02 -0.33
CA VAL A 60 5.24 2.96 -0.73
C VAL A 60 5.62 1.63 -0.06
N GLU A 61 6.91 1.29 0.01
CA GLU A 61 7.37 0.09 0.70
C GLU A 61 7.11 0.13 2.21
N GLU A 62 7.29 1.28 2.86
CA GLU A 62 6.97 1.43 4.28
C GLU A 62 5.46 1.34 4.55
N GLU A 63 4.61 2.04 3.78
CA GLU A 63 3.15 1.90 3.91
C GLU A 63 2.68 0.47 3.62
N ARG A 64 3.34 -0.24 2.70
CA ARG A 64 3.07 -1.65 2.40
C ARG A 64 3.34 -2.54 3.62
N LYS A 65 4.49 -2.37 4.27
CA LYS A 65 4.85 -3.09 5.51
C LYS A 65 3.87 -2.77 6.64
N GLU A 66 3.56 -1.49 6.82
CA GLU A 66 2.60 -1.04 7.84
C GLU A 66 1.21 -1.65 7.62
N ALA A 67 0.71 -1.66 6.39
CA ALA A 67 -0.58 -2.24 6.05
C ALA A 67 -0.63 -3.76 6.32
N ILE A 68 0.44 -4.50 6.02
CA ILE A 68 0.54 -5.94 6.36
C ILE A 68 0.52 -6.13 7.88
N GLN A 69 1.25 -5.31 8.63
CA GLN A 69 1.25 -5.37 10.09
C GLN A 69 -0.12 -5.04 10.68
N GLU A 70 -0.82 -4.05 10.14
CA GLU A 70 -2.16 -3.64 10.56
C GLU A 70 -3.17 -4.76 10.32
N ILE A 71 -3.24 -5.31 9.10
CA ILE A 71 -4.10 -6.45 8.77
C ILE A 71 -3.81 -7.63 9.71
N SER A 72 -2.54 -7.93 9.94
CA SER A 72 -2.12 -9.03 10.82
C SER A 72 -2.59 -8.82 12.26
N LYS A 73 -2.43 -7.61 12.81
CA LYS A 73 -2.86 -7.27 14.17
C LYS A 73 -4.38 -7.28 14.32
N GLU A 74 -5.09 -6.61 13.41
CA GLU A 74 -6.55 -6.49 13.45
C GLU A 74 -7.26 -7.85 13.38
N GLU A 75 -6.76 -8.74 12.52
CA GLU A 75 -7.36 -10.05 12.27
C GLU A 75 -6.71 -11.17 13.10
N ALA A 76 -5.72 -10.86 13.95
CA ALA A 76 -4.92 -11.81 14.71
C ALA A 76 -4.34 -12.94 13.82
N LEU A 77 -3.62 -12.52 12.77
CA LEU A 77 -2.95 -13.37 11.80
C LEU A 77 -1.45 -13.41 12.06
N ASP A 78 -0.87 -14.52 11.64
CA ASP A 78 0.56 -14.73 11.50
C ASP A 78 1.06 -13.93 10.29
N GLN A 79 1.86 -12.90 10.56
CA GLN A 79 2.31 -11.94 9.55
C GLN A 79 3.15 -12.62 8.46
N ASP A 80 4.09 -13.49 8.84
CA ASP A 80 4.98 -14.17 7.89
C ASP A 80 4.17 -15.05 6.93
N LYS A 81 3.15 -15.74 7.44
CA LYS A 81 2.24 -16.53 6.59
C LYS A 81 1.37 -15.65 5.71
N LEU A 82 0.91 -14.49 6.20
CA LEU A 82 0.13 -13.56 5.40
C LEU A 82 0.97 -13.05 4.21
N GLU A 83 2.22 -12.66 4.45
CA GLU A 83 3.17 -12.27 3.42
C GLU A 83 3.37 -13.38 2.39
N HIS A 84 3.54 -14.62 2.86
CA HIS A 84 3.66 -15.78 1.96
C HIS A 84 2.41 -16.00 1.10
N VAL A 85 1.22 -15.96 1.69
CA VAL A 85 -0.05 -16.13 0.97
C VAL A 85 -0.27 -15.02 -0.07
N ILE A 86 0.06 -13.77 0.27
CA ILE A 86 0.03 -12.66 -0.68
C ILE A 86 1.02 -12.92 -1.82
N GLY A 87 2.25 -13.34 -1.52
CA GLY A 87 3.26 -13.66 -2.52
C GLY A 87 2.81 -14.75 -3.49
N GLU A 88 2.24 -15.85 -2.99
CA GLU A 88 1.69 -16.92 -3.82
C GLU A 88 0.53 -16.44 -4.70
N TYR A 89 -0.37 -15.61 -4.16
CA TYR A 89 -1.46 -15.02 -4.94
C TYR A 89 -0.91 -14.15 -6.08
N LEU A 90 0.08 -13.29 -5.81
CA LEU A 90 0.71 -12.43 -6.82
C LEU A 90 1.47 -13.21 -7.89
N PHE A 91 2.09 -14.34 -7.53
CA PHE A 91 2.83 -15.16 -8.48
C PHE A 91 1.92 -16.01 -9.38
N THR A 92 0.81 -16.49 -8.83
CA THR A 92 -0.05 -17.47 -9.51
C THR A 92 -1.33 -16.88 -10.09
N ASP A 93 -1.69 -15.65 -9.72
CA ASP A 93 -3.02 -15.04 -9.90
C ASP A 93 -4.17 -15.90 -9.33
N LYS A 94 -3.87 -16.87 -8.45
CA LYS A 94 -4.88 -17.75 -7.85
C LYS A 94 -5.25 -17.27 -6.47
N GLN A 95 -6.55 -17.06 -6.30
CA GLN A 95 -7.15 -16.71 -5.03
C GLN A 95 -6.79 -17.74 -3.94
N PRO A 96 -6.37 -17.29 -2.74
CA PRO A 96 -6.03 -18.20 -1.65
C PRO A 96 -7.23 -19.04 -1.23
N LEU A 97 -6.99 -20.32 -0.95
CA LEU A 97 -8.04 -21.22 -0.53
C LEU A 97 -8.48 -20.90 0.90
N ARG A 98 -9.68 -21.34 1.25
CA ARG A 98 -10.21 -21.20 2.62
C ARG A 98 -9.27 -21.78 3.68
N GLU A 99 -8.55 -22.85 3.35
CA GLU A 99 -7.62 -23.50 4.27
C GLU A 99 -6.35 -22.66 4.48
N ASP A 100 -5.83 -22.04 3.42
CA ASP A 100 -4.69 -21.12 3.50
C ASP A 100 -5.01 -19.96 4.44
N ILE A 101 -6.20 -19.36 4.28
CA ILE A 101 -6.69 -18.27 5.14
C ILE A 101 -6.85 -18.71 6.60
N VAL A 102 -7.30 -19.94 6.85
CA VAL A 102 -7.39 -20.47 8.21
C VAL A 102 -6.00 -20.72 8.81
N ALA A 103 -5.02 -21.12 8.01
CA ALA A 103 -3.65 -21.34 8.44
C ALA A 103 -2.93 -20.05 8.84
N LEU A 104 -3.40 -18.88 8.35
CA LEU A 104 -2.96 -17.56 8.79
C LEU A 104 -3.35 -17.26 10.25
N MET A 105 -4.45 -17.83 10.74
CA MET A 105 -5.03 -17.39 12.01
C MET A 105 -4.22 -17.94 13.19
N ILE A 106 -3.71 -17.04 14.05
CA ILE A 106 -2.97 -17.42 15.27
C ILE A 106 -3.86 -18.27 16.19
N GLN A 107 -5.14 -17.93 16.25
CA GLN A 107 -6.16 -18.70 16.97
C GLN A 107 -7.27 -19.10 16.02
N LYS A 108 -7.61 -20.40 16.01
CA LYS A 108 -8.68 -20.92 15.17
C LYS A 108 -10.04 -20.36 15.64
N PRO A 109 -10.81 -19.72 14.75
CA PRO A 109 -12.11 -19.17 15.11
C PRO A 109 -13.11 -20.31 15.38
N SER A 110 -14.18 -19.98 16.09
CA SER A 110 -15.30 -20.91 16.27
C SER A 110 -15.94 -21.27 14.92
N LEU A 111 -16.63 -22.41 14.83
CA LEU A 111 -17.32 -22.83 13.60
C LEU A 111 -18.29 -21.74 13.08
N LYS A 112 -18.91 -20.99 13.99
CA LYS A 112 -19.88 -19.93 13.68
C LYS A 112 -19.22 -18.71 13.05
N GLU A 113 -18.02 -18.34 13.50
CA GLU A 113 -17.31 -17.13 13.04
C GLU A 113 -16.38 -17.41 11.86
N ARG A 114 -16.04 -18.69 11.64
CA ARG A 114 -15.04 -19.11 10.67
C ARG A 114 -15.31 -18.59 9.26
N SER A 115 -16.54 -18.73 8.75
CA SER A 115 -16.86 -18.30 7.38
C SER A 115 -16.72 -16.78 7.21
N THR A 116 -17.26 -16.01 8.15
CA THR A 116 -17.21 -14.55 8.13
C THR A 116 -15.78 -14.03 8.25
N LYS A 117 -14.97 -14.64 9.13
CA LYS A 117 -13.57 -14.25 9.29
C LYS A 117 -12.73 -14.57 8.04
N ILE A 118 -12.96 -15.74 7.42
CA ILE A 118 -12.29 -16.09 6.16
C ILE A 118 -12.62 -15.05 5.08
N GLU A 119 -13.90 -14.75 4.88
CA GLU A 119 -14.35 -13.79 3.87
C GLU A 119 -13.74 -12.40 4.08
N ARG A 120 -13.72 -11.93 5.33
CA ARG A 120 -13.14 -10.63 5.69
C ARG A 120 -11.63 -10.56 5.44
N VAL A 121 -10.89 -11.59 5.84
CA VAL A 121 -9.42 -11.66 5.60
C VAL A 121 -9.13 -11.75 4.11
N THR A 122 -9.88 -12.56 3.37
CA THR A 122 -9.78 -12.65 1.90
C THR A 122 -10.02 -11.29 1.24
N HIS A 123 -11.04 -10.54 1.66
CA HIS A 123 -11.29 -9.18 1.14
C HIS A 123 -10.13 -8.23 1.44
N LYS A 124 -9.61 -8.22 2.68
CA LYS A 124 -8.45 -7.40 3.06
C LYS A 124 -7.20 -7.73 2.22
N ILE A 125 -6.97 -8.99 1.87
CA ILE A 125 -5.88 -9.40 0.97
C ILE A 125 -6.09 -8.81 -0.43
N TYR A 126 -7.31 -8.86 -0.97
CA TYR A 126 -7.60 -8.25 -2.28
C TYR A 126 -7.44 -6.74 -2.27
N ASP A 127 -7.97 -6.06 -1.25
CA ASP A 127 -7.83 -4.61 -1.11
C ASP A 127 -6.35 -4.23 -1.03
N PHE A 128 -5.57 -4.96 -0.24
CA PHE A 128 -4.13 -4.76 -0.13
C PHE A 128 -3.44 -4.91 -1.50
N VAL A 129 -3.69 -6.00 -2.22
CA VAL A 129 -3.12 -6.20 -3.54
C VAL A 129 -3.57 -5.11 -4.50
N ASN A 130 -4.82 -4.69 -4.44
CA ASN A 130 -5.34 -3.64 -5.31
C ASN A 130 -4.67 -2.28 -5.07
N THR A 131 -4.44 -1.91 -3.82
CA THR A 131 -3.82 -0.63 -3.45
C THR A 131 -2.31 -0.64 -3.71
N PHE A 132 -1.62 -1.70 -3.31
CA PHE A 132 -0.15 -1.73 -3.33
C PHE A 132 0.43 -2.30 -4.62
N ILE A 133 -0.28 -3.22 -5.30
CA ILE A 133 0.30 -4.02 -6.40
C ILE A 133 -0.43 -3.79 -7.74
N SER A 134 -1.76 -3.74 -7.76
CA SER A 134 -2.54 -3.45 -8.96
C SER A 134 -2.27 -2.01 -9.42
N GLY A 135 -1.45 -1.89 -10.46
CA GLY A 135 -0.82 -0.65 -10.88
C GLY A 135 0.57 -0.89 -11.48
N PHE A 136 1.28 -1.94 -11.07
CA PHE A 136 2.56 -2.35 -11.65
C PHE A 136 2.44 -3.45 -12.72
N ALA A 137 1.31 -4.16 -12.75
CA ALA A 137 1.06 -5.23 -13.70
C ALA A 137 0.06 -4.80 -14.78
N ARG A 138 0.53 -4.06 -15.77
CA ARG A 138 0.41 -4.40 -17.21
C ARG A 138 1.19 -3.46 -18.10
#